data_AF-A0A3D3GWX4-F1
#
_entry.id   AF-A0A3D3GWX4-F1
#
_cell.length_a   1.000
_cell.length_b   1.000
_cell.length_c   1.000
_cell.angle_alpha   90.00
_cell.angle_beta   90.00
_cell.angle_gamma   90.00
#
_symmetry.space_group_name_H-M   'P 1'
#
loop_
_entity.id
_entity.type
_entity.pdbx_description
1 polymer ?
#
loop_
_entity_poly.entity_id
_entity_poly.type
_entity_poly.pdbx_seq_one_letter_code
_entity_poly.pdbx_strand_id
1 'polypeptide(L)'
;MKYLPALILGILLFFIVNFAFTISAEYSPILEYLKSTPNLNSNSSEYWLLGIHDAIIVILISLLLLLAYRFILPKFPFDLLAAFLIQIPIVIFSFIIQSVNFNFNSSYQAATSTVSLISFISIGLAFFVIIAYNKKINKDT
;
A
#
# COMPACT_ATOMS: atom_id res chain seq x y z
N MET A 1 -5.95 21.32 16.02
CA MET A 1 -5.41 19.94 16.10
C MET A 1 -4.37 19.72 15.01
N LYS A 2 -3.07 19.75 15.36
CA LYS A 2 -1.96 19.76 14.38
C LYS A 2 -1.90 18.53 13.46
N TYR A 3 -2.38 17.36 13.92
CA TYR A 3 -2.32 16.11 13.15
C TYR A 3 -3.67 15.67 12.55
N LEU A 4 -4.72 16.48 12.69
CA LEU A 4 -6.04 16.12 12.15
C LEU A 4 -6.01 15.84 10.63
N PRO A 5 -5.28 16.61 9.79
CA PRO A 5 -5.19 16.29 8.37
C PRO A 5 -4.52 14.95 8.06
N ALA A 6 -3.62 14.47 8.93
CA ALA A 6 -2.96 13.17 8.76
C ALA A 6 -3.99 12.02 8.87
N LEU A 7 -4.90 12.09 9.85
CA LEU A 7 -5.99 11.12 9.98
C LEU A 7 -6.96 11.17 8.79
N ILE A 8 -7.36 12.37 8.37
CA ILE A 8 -8.25 12.55 7.19
C ILE A 8 -7.61 11.94 5.94
N LEU A 9 -6.30 12.15 5.75
CA LEU A 9 -5.56 11.55 4.65
C LEU A 9 -5.45 10.03 4.75
N GLY A 10 -5.34 9.46 5.94
CA GLY A 10 -5.39 8.01 6.09
C GLY A 10 -6.74 7.42 5.66
N ILE A 11 -7.84 8.11 5.94
CA ILE A 11 -9.17 7.70 5.46
C ILE A 11 -9.22 7.79 3.93
N LEU A 12 -8.74 8.91 3.37
CA LEU A 12 -8.67 9.11 1.91
C LEU A 12 -7.80 8.04 1.23
N LEU A 13 -6.66 7.68 1.83
CA LEU A 13 -5.76 6.63 1.36
C LEU A 13 -6.51 5.31 1.23
N PHE A 14 -7.29 4.93 2.24
CA PHE A 14 -8.09 3.70 2.19
C PHE A 14 -9.03 3.69 0.97
N PHE A 15 -9.77 4.77 0.72
CA PHE A 15 -10.67 4.85 -0.44
C PHE A 15 -9.93 4.80 -1.77
N ILE A 16 -8.79 5.50 -1.88
CA ILE A 16 -7.99 5.51 -3.11
C ILE A 16 -7.42 4.12 -3.39
N VAL A 17 -6.90 3.43 -2.38
CA VAL A 17 -6.36 2.07 -2.53
C VAL A 17 -7.45 1.10 -3.00
N ASN A 18 -8.63 1.12 -2.39
CA ASN A 18 -9.73 0.26 -2.81
C ASN A 18 -10.19 0.59 -4.24
N PHE A 19 -10.31 1.87 -4.57
CA PHE A 19 -10.68 2.30 -5.92
C PHE A 19 -9.64 1.86 -6.96
N ALA A 20 -8.35 1.97 -6.64
CA ALA A 20 -7.27 1.49 -7.50
C ALA A 20 -7.33 -0.02 -7.71
N PHE A 21 -7.67 -0.79 -6.68
CA PHE A 21 -7.88 -2.23 -6.82
C PHE A 21 -9.10 -2.58 -7.66
N THR A 22 -10.19 -1.80 -7.56
CA THR A 22 -11.35 -1.97 -8.45
C THR A 22 -10.96 -1.75 -9.91
N ILE A 23 -10.22 -0.68 -10.20
CA ILE A 23 -9.70 -0.41 -11.56
C ILE A 23 -8.75 -1.53 -12.00
N SER A 24 -7.83 -1.94 -11.14
CA SER A 24 -6.88 -3.01 -11.44
C SER A 24 -7.61 -4.32 -11.80
N ALA A 25 -8.65 -4.69 -11.07
CA ALA A 25 -9.39 -5.92 -11.35
C ALA A 25 -10.06 -5.91 -12.73
N GLU A 26 -10.44 -4.74 -13.23
CA GLU A 26 -11.10 -4.57 -14.53
C GLU A 26 -10.10 -4.43 -15.69
N TYR A 27 -8.97 -3.75 -15.48
CA TYR A 27 -8.06 -3.34 -16.56
C TYR A 27 -6.65 -3.98 -16.49
N SER A 28 -6.30 -4.69 -15.42
CA SER A 28 -4.96 -5.32 -15.31
C SER A 28 -4.89 -6.64 -16.09
N PRO A 29 -3.84 -6.85 -16.91
CA PRO A 29 -3.67 -8.09 -17.67
C PRO A 29 -3.37 -9.31 -16.78
N ILE A 30 -3.10 -9.11 -15.49
CA ILE A 30 -2.73 -10.18 -14.56
C ILE A 30 -3.85 -11.19 -14.38
N LEU A 31 -5.11 -10.72 -14.31
CA LEU A 31 -6.23 -11.64 -14.20
C LEU A 31 -6.37 -12.51 -15.45
N GLU A 32 -6.10 -11.94 -16.62
CA GLU A 32 -6.15 -12.64 -17.91
C GLU A 32 -4.96 -13.63 -18.06
N TYR A 33 -3.79 -13.23 -17.58
CA TYR A 33 -2.62 -14.09 -17.45
C TYR A 33 -2.90 -15.31 -16.54
N LEU A 34 -3.46 -15.09 -15.35
CA LEU A 34 -3.81 -16.18 -14.44
C LEU A 34 -4.87 -17.11 -15.06
N LYS A 35 -5.89 -16.56 -15.72
CA LYS A 35 -6.93 -17.35 -16.40
C LYS A 35 -6.39 -18.19 -17.57
N SER A 36 -5.37 -17.71 -18.27
CA SER A 36 -4.75 -18.41 -19.40
C SER A 36 -3.67 -19.41 -18.98
N THR A 37 -3.29 -19.44 -17.70
CA THR A 37 -2.27 -20.37 -17.18
C THR A 37 -2.87 -21.78 -17.02
N PRO A 38 -2.37 -22.79 -17.75
CA PRO A 38 -2.87 -24.16 -17.64
C PRO A 38 -2.53 -24.76 -16.27
N ASN A 39 -3.47 -25.54 -15.71
CA ASN A 39 -3.32 -26.24 -14.42
C ASN A 39 -3.08 -25.32 -13.20
N LEU A 40 -3.52 -24.07 -13.27
CA LEU A 40 -3.45 -23.13 -12.14
C LEU A 40 -4.17 -23.71 -10.91
N ASN A 41 -3.44 -23.80 -9.80
CA ASN A 41 -3.92 -24.27 -8.50
C ASN A 41 -3.33 -23.38 -7.39
N SER A 42 -3.82 -23.50 -6.16
CA SER A 42 -3.42 -22.64 -5.03
C SER A 42 -1.92 -22.59 -4.72
N ASN A 43 -1.14 -23.58 -5.14
CA ASN A 43 0.32 -23.64 -4.93
C ASN A 43 1.12 -23.09 -6.13
N SER A 44 0.45 -22.61 -7.16
CA SER A 44 1.09 -22.06 -8.36
C SER A 44 1.88 -20.79 -8.03
N SER A 45 3.11 -20.72 -8.52
CA SER A 45 4.03 -19.60 -8.27
C SER A 45 3.57 -18.28 -8.89
N GLU A 46 2.67 -18.36 -9.87
CA GLU A 46 2.07 -17.28 -10.62
C GLU A 46 1.31 -16.30 -9.72
N TYR A 47 0.81 -16.76 -8.56
CA TYR A 47 0.21 -15.88 -7.56
C TYR A 47 1.19 -14.89 -6.93
N TRP A 48 2.50 -15.16 -6.96
CA TRP A 48 3.49 -14.17 -6.53
C TRP A 48 3.52 -12.95 -7.45
N LEU A 49 3.25 -13.13 -8.75
CA LEU A 49 3.16 -12.00 -9.69
C LEU A 49 1.98 -11.10 -9.34
N LEU A 50 0.83 -11.70 -9.00
CA LEU A 50 -0.32 -10.97 -8.46
C LEU A 50 0.04 -10.23 -7.17
N GLY A 51 0.68 -10.92 -6.22
CA GLY A 51 1.10 -10.31 -4.95
C GLY A 51 2.07 -9.15 -5.13
N ILE A 52 3.07 -9.28 -6.01
CA ILE A 52 4.02 -8.21 -6.33
C ILE A 52 3.31 -7.02 -6.95
N HIS A 53 2.43 -7.27 -7.92
CA HIS A 53 1.65 -6.22 -8.56
C HIS A 53 0.80 -5.44 -7.55
N ASP A 54 0.06 -6.14 -6.69
CA ASP A 54 -0.82 -5.53 -5.71
C ASP A 54 -0.02 -4.75 -4.65
N ALA A 55 1.12 -5.29 -4.23
CA ALA A 55 2.05 -4.60 -3.34
C ALA A 55 2.60 -3.30 -3.95
N ILE A 56 2.95 -3.32 -5.25
CA ILE A 56 3.45 -2.13 -5.97
C ILE A 56 2.39 -1.04 -6.00
N ILE A 57 1.12 -1.39 -6.28
CA ILE A 57 0.01 -0.42 -6.27
C ILE A 57 -0.09 0.27 -4.92
N VAL A 58 -0.10 -0.50 -3.82
CA VAL A 58 -0.26 0.05 -2.47
C VAL A 58 0.92 0.94 -2.09
N ILE A 59 2.15 0.54 -2.39
CA ILE A 59 3.36 1.32 -2.12
C ILE A 59 3.36 2.62 -2.93
N LEU A 60 3.04 2.56 -4.24
CA LEU A 60 2.99 3.74 -5.11
C LEU A 60 1.94 4.75 -4.64
N ILE A 61 0.74 4.30 -4.33
CA ILE A 61 -0.33 5.18 -3.83
C ILE A 61 0.10 5.81 -2.50
N SER A 62 0.68 5.03 -1.59
CA SER A 62 1.19 5.52 -0.30
C SER A 62 2.25 6.60 -0.50
N LEU A 63 3.17 6.41 -1.45
CA LEU A 63 4.21 7.38 -1.80
C LEU A 63 3.61 8.67 -2.38
N LEU A 64 2.74 8.55 -3.38
CA LEU A 64 2.08 9.70 -4.02
C LEU A 64 1.27 10.51 -3.01
N LEU A 65 0.57 9.84 -2.10
CA LEU A 65 -0.24 10.50 -1.08
C LEU A 65 0.63 11.22 -0.04
N LEU A 66 1.76 10.65 0.38
CA LEU A 66 2.70 11.35 1.25
C LEU A 66 3.37 12.56 0.58
N LEU A 67 3.69 12.45 -0.71
CA LEU A 67 4.21 13.59 -1.47
C LEU A 67 3.15 14.69 -1.61
N ALA A 68 1.90 14.31 -1.92
CA ALA A 68 0.77 15.23 -1.96
C ALA A 68 0.53 15.88 -0.60
N TYR A 69 0.61 15.12 0.50
CA TYR A 69 0.51 15.66 1.85
C TYR A 69 1.55 16.75 2.11
N ARG A 70 2.82 16.45 1.80
CA ARG A 70 3.93 17.40 1.99
C ARG A 70 3.77 18.65 1.13
N PHE A 71 3.27 18.51 -0.09
CA PHE A 71 3.13 19.61 -1.04
C PHE A 71 1.89 20.49 -0.77
N ILE A 72 0.73 19.88 -0.52
CA ILE A 72 -0.55 20.58 -0.34
C ILE A 72 -0.67 21.17 1.07
N LEU A 73 -0.11 20.48 2.07
CA LEU A 73 -0.22 20.84 3.48
C LEU A 73 1.16 21.14 4.12
N PRO A 74 1.97 22.07 3.56
CA PRO A 74 3.35 22.28 3.98
C PRO A 74 3.50 22.85 5.39
N LYS A 75 2.42 23.45 5.94
CA LYS A 75 2.38 24.00 7.31
C LYS A 75 2.15 22.92 8.37
N PHE A 76 1.81 21.70 7.96
CA PHE A 76 1.52 20.57 8.84
C PHE A 76 2.76 19.69 9.04
N PRO A 77 2.86 18.96 10.16
CA PRO A 77 4.04 18.19 10.51
C PRO A 77 4.23 17.01 9.54
N PHE A 78 5.41 16.93 8.94
CA PHE A 78 5.85 15.76 8.17
C PHE A 78 6.87 14.96 8.99
N ASP A 79 6.38 14.29 10.03
CA ASP A 79 7.19 13.46 10.94
C ASP A 79 6.64 12.03 11.04
N LEU A 80 7.34 11.20 11.82
CA LEU A 80 6.99 9.80 12.01
C LEU A 80 5.61 9.64 12.66
N LEU A 81 5.20 10.54 13.54
CA LEU A 81 3.86 10.52 14.14
C LEU A 81 2.76 10.78 13.09
N ALA A 82 2.97 11.76 12.19
CA ALA A 82 2.05 12.00 11.09
C ALA A 82 1.95 10.79 10.15
N ALA A 83 3.07 10.14 9.82
CA ALA A 83 3.08 8.91 9.04
C ALA A 83 2.28 7.78 9.72
N PHE A 84 2.46 7.58 11.02
CA PHE A 84 1.67 6.61 11.80
C PHE A 84 0.17 6.94 11.78
N LEU A 85 -0.19 8.21 11.93
CA LEU A 85 -1.60 8.63 11.92
C LEU A 85 -2.24 8.47 10.54
N ILE A 86 -1.49 8.61 9.44
CA ILE A 86 -1.98 8.29 8.09
C ILE A 86 -2.14 6.77 7.90
N GLN A 87 -1.26 5.95 8.50
CA GLN A 87 -1.29 4.49 8.39
C GLN A 87 -2.46 3.86 9.17
N ILE A 88 -2.85 4.42 10.32
CA ILE A 88 -3.85 3.81 11.21
C ILE A 88 -5.20 3.55 10.51
N PRO A 89 -5.82 4.51 9.80
CA PRO A 89 -7.12 4.28 9.19
C PRO A 89 -7.13 3.13 8.18
N ILE A 90 -6.13 3.04 7.30
CA ILE A 90 -6.06 1.94 6.31
C ILE A 90 -5.91 0.58 7.02
N VAL A 91 -5.13 0.49 8.09
CA VAL A 91 -5.00 -0.74 8.88
C VAL A 91 -6.35 -1.13 9.49
N ILE A 92 -7.01 -0.19 10.18
CA ILE A 92 -8.31 -0.44 10.83
C ILE A 92 -9.35 -0.90 9.82
N PHE A 93 -9.52 -0.17 8.72
CA PHE A 93 -10.53 -0.51 7.72
C PHE A 93 -10.22 -1.83 7.00
N SER A 94 -8.95 -2.12 6.72
CA SER A 94 -8.56 -3.43 6.18
C SER A 94 -8.92 -4.57 7.12
N PHE A 95 -8.72 -4.43 8.44
CA PHE A 95 -9.14 -5.45 9.41
C PHE A 95 -10.66 -5.63 9.46
N ILE A 96 -11.42 -4.54 9.44
CA ILE A 96 -12.88 -4.59 9.53
C ILE A 96 -13.51 -5.18 8.26
N ILE A 97 -13.02 -4.78 7.08
CA ILE A 97 -13.68 -5.07 5.80
C ILE A 97 -13.12 -6.35 5.17
N GLN A 98 -11.80 -6.56 5.20
CA GLN A 98 -11.16 -7.63 4.42
C GLN A 98 -10.94 -8.91 5.22
N SER A 99 -11.32 -8.94 6.52
CA SER A 99 -11.14 -10.10 7.41
C SER A 99 -9.74 -10.73 7.26
N VAL A 100 -8.71 -9.89 7.36
CA VAL A 100 -7.31 -10.27 7.09
C VAL A 100 -6.94 -11.53 7.89
N ASN A 101 -6.65 -12.62 7.18
CA ASN A 101 -6.22 -13.89 7.75
C ASN A 101 -4.84 -14.24 7.21
N PHE A 102 -3.84 -14.22 8.10
CA PHE A 102 -2.47 -14.55 7.75
C PHE A 102 -2.31 -16.06 7.66
N ASN A 103 -2.24 -16.56 6.43
CA ASN A 103 -2.05 -17.97 6.13
C ASN A 103 -0.97 -18.14 5.06
N PHE A 104 -0.06 -19.09 5.26
CA PHE A 104 1.08 -19.34 4.38
C PHE A 104 1.11 -20.78 3.87
N ASN A 105 0.00 -21.51 3.95
CA ASN A 105 -0.07 -22.92 3.58
C ASN A 105 -0.05 -23.16 2.05
N SER A 106 -0.33 -22.14 1.25
CA SER A 106 -0.30 -22.21 -0.21
C SER A 106 0.25 -20.92 -0.80
N SER A 107 0.77 -20.98 -2.03
CA SER A 107 1.34 -19.82 -2.73
C SER A 107 0.34 -18.65 -2.85
N TYR A 108 -0.93 -18.94 -3.13
CA TYR A 108 -2.01 -17.94 -3.15
C TYR A 108 -2.19 -17.25 -1.79
N GLN A 109 -2.28 -18.04 -0.71
CA GLN A 109 -2.46 -17.49 0.64
C GLN A 109 -1.22 -16.72 1.11
N ALA A 110 -0.03 -17.21 0.78
CA ALA A 110 1.23 -16.54 1.07
C ALA A 110 1.30 -15.18 0.35
N ALA A 111 0.99 -15.13 -0.94
CA ALA A 111 0.99 -13.89 -1.72
C ALA A 111 0.01 -12.85 -1.15
N THR A 112 -1.24 -13.24 -0.87
CA THR A 112 -2.25 -12.34 -0.31
C THR A 112 -1.90 -11.88 1.11
N SER A 113 -1.39 -12.77 1.97
CA SER A 113 -0.90 -12.43 3.31
C SER A 113 0.27 -11.44 3.27
N THR A 114 1.21 -11.62 2.34
CA THR A 114 2.32 -10.68 2.14
C THR A 114 1.83 -9.30 1.70
N VAL A 115 0.85 -9.23 0.80
CA VAL A 115 0.24 -7.94 0.39
C VAL A 115 -0.44 -7.24 1.57
N SER A 116 -1.16 -7.98 2.41
CA SER A 116 -1.76 -7.41 3.63
C SER A 116 -0.70 -6.85 4.59
N LEU A 117 0.40 -7.57 4.80
CA LEU A 117 1.53 -7.08 5.61
C LEU A 117 2.14 -5.80 5.01
N ILE A 118 2.37 -5.78 3.70
CA ILE A 118 2.88 -4.59 2.99
C ILE A 118 1.92 -3.41 3.16
N SER A 119 0.61 -3.65 3.06
CA SER A 119 -0.41 -2.61 3.26
C SER A 119 -0.38 -2.02 4.67
N PHE A 120 0.03 -2.80 5.68
CA PHE A 120 0.13 -2.33 7.06
C PHE A 120 1.36 -1.47 7.35
N ILE A 121 2.37 -1.52 6.47
CA ILE A 121 3.62 -0.77 6.62
C ILE A 121 3.91 0.20 5.47
N SER A 122 3.01 0.28 4.49
CA SER A 122 3.27 0.98 3.22
C SER A 122 3.58 2.46 3.38
N ILE A 123 2.88 3.15 4.28
CA ILE A 123 3.13 4.57 4.58
C ILE A 123 4.46 4.72 5.30
N GLY A 124 4.79 3.81 6.22
CA GLY A 124 6.10 3.79 6.87
C GLY A 124 7.24 3.63 5.86
N LEU A 125 7.12 2.65 4.95
CA LEU A 125 8.09 2.42 3.88
C LEU A 125 8.26 3.66 3.00
N ALA A 126 7.15 4.22 2.51
CA ALA A 126 7.16 5.40 1.66
C ALA A 126 7.76 6.63 2.38
N PHE A 127 7.45 6.82 3.66
CA PHE A 127 8.02 7.90 4.48
C PHE A 127 9.54 7.77 4.61
N PHE A 128 10.06 6.58 4.90
CA PHE A 128 11.50 6.36 4.99
C PHE A 128 12.22 6.55 3.64
N VAL A 129 11.59 6.15 2.52
CA VAL A 129 12.10 6.43 1.18
C VAL A 129 12.25 7.93 0.95
N ILE A 130 11.23 8.72 1.28
CA ILE A 130 11.26 10.20 1.15
C ILE A 130 12.38 10.81 2.01
N ILE A 131 12.51 10.37 3.27
CA ILE A 131 13.58 10.87 4.16
C ILE A 131 14.96 10.52 3.61
N ALA A 132 15.17 9.26 3.21
CA ALA A 132 16.45 8.81 2.69
C ALA A 132 16.85 9.58 1.43
N TYR A 133 15.88 9.82 0.54
CA TYR A 133 16.08 10.62 -0.67
C TYR A 133 16.46 12.07 -0.36
N ASN A 134 15.73 12.76 0.52
CA ASN A 134 16.05 14.13 0.92
C ASN A 134 17.44 14.22 1.59
N LYS A 135 17.80 13.23 2.42
CA LYS A 135 19.11 13.18 3.08
C LYS A 135 20.25 13.00 2.08
N LYS A 136 20.03 12.27 1.00
CA LYS A 136 21.00 12.11 -0.09
C LYS A 136 21.20 13.43 -0.83
N ILE A 137 20.12 14.08 -1.26
CA ILE A 137 20.19 15.37 -1.97
C ILE A 137 20.96 16.41 -1.14
N ASN A 138 20.62 16.55 0.15
CA ASN A 138 21.26 17.54 1.02
C ASN A 138 22.73 17.24 1.36
N LYS A 139 23.23 16.03 1.07
CA LYS A 139 24.66 15.69 1.20
C LYS A 139 25.44 15.99 -0.08
N ASP A 140 24.75 16.04 -1.22
CA ASP A 140 25.33 16.27 -2.54
C ASP A 140 25.31 17.77 -2.94
N THR A 141 24.75 18.64 -2.08
CA THR A 141 24.73 20.11 -2.18
C THR A 141 25.60 20.75 -1.11
#